data_AF-A0A382B187-F1
#
_entry.id   AF-A0A382B187-F1
#
_cell.length_a   1.000
_cell.length_b   1.000
_cell.length_c   1.000
_cell.angle_alpha   90.00
_cell.angle_beta   90.00
_cell.angle_gamma   90.00
#
_symmetry.space_group_name_H-M   'P 1'
#
loop_
_entity.id
_entity.type
_entity.pdbx_description
1 polymer ?
#
loop_
_entity_poly.entity_id
_entity_poly.type
_entity_poly.pdbx_seq_one_letter_code
_entity_poly.pdbx_strand_id
1 'polypeptide(L)' 'MPNYNMENSMPIQRNQAFQVCKELHGLGKVWVVRKNGKFITAFKTKNEANVWIYIREK' A
#
# COMPACT_ATOMS: atom_id res chain seq x y z
N MET A 1 -19.09 -25.43 -13.87
CA MET A 1 -18.16 -24.28 -13.84
C MET A 1 -18.66 -23.24 -14.84
N PRO A 2 -18.46 -21.92 -14.67
CA PRO A 2 -17.67 -21.17 -13.68
C PRO A 2 -18.62 -20.26 -12.81
N ASN A 3 -18.24 -19.35 -11.88
CA ASN A 3 -17.00 -18.63 -11.63
C ASN A 3 -17.01 -18.09 -10.18
N TYR A 4 -16.08 -18.53 -9.32
CA TYR A 4 -15.81 -17.88 -8.03
C TYR A 4 -14.93 -16.65 -8.26
N ASN A 5 -15.53 -15.50 -8.57
CA ASN A 5 -14.82 -14.22 -8.49
C ASN A 5 -14.80 -13.74 -7.02
N MET A 6 -13.98 -14.40 -6.22
CA MET A 6 -13.42 -13.80 -5.00
C MET A 6 -12.24 -12.93 -5.39
N GLU A 7 -12.48 -11.70 -5.84
CA GLU A 7 -11.48 -10.64 -5.71
C GLU A 7 -12.10 -9.41 -5.05
N ASN A 8 -11.90 -9.39 -3.74
CA ASN A 8 -11.81 -8.21 -2.90
C ASN A 8 -11.30 -6.99 -3.68
N SER A 9 -12.18 -6.04 -3.95
CA SER A 9 -11.79 -4.68 -4.31
C SER A 9 -12.89 -3.73 -3.87
N MET A 10 -13.15 -3.68 -2.56
CA MET A 10 -13.71 -2.46 -1.99
C MET A 10 -12.60 -1.41 -2.14
N PRO A 11 -12.76 -0.34 -2.96
CA PRO A 11 -11.90 0.80 -2.83
C PRO A 11 -12.40 1.49 -1.57
N ILE A 12 -11.89 1.06 -0.43
CA ILE A 12 -12.00 1.85 0.78
C ILE A 12 -11.15 3.10 0.51
N GLN A 13 -11.72 4.07 -0.21
CA GLN A 13 -11.34 5.47 -0.17
C GLN A 13 -11.70 5.98 1.22
N ARG A 14 -11.09 5.38 2.25
CA ARG A 14 -10.88 6.12 3.49
C ARG A 14 -9.97 7.26 3.09
N ASN A 15 -10.25 8.42 3.65
CA ASN A 15 -9.46 9.64 3.59
C ASN A 15 -8.08 9.37 4.23
N GLN A 16 -7.31 8.44 3.65
CA GLN A 16 -6.07 7.91 4.18
C GLN A 16 -5.00 8.91 3.81
N ALA A 17 -4.53 9.67 4.80
CA ALA A 17 -3.41 10.56 4.63
C ALA A 17 -2.20 9.82 4.03
N PHE A 18 -2.11 8.51 4.28
CA PHE A 18 -1.08 7.60 3.76
C PHE A 18 -1.59 6.75 2.59
N GLN A 19 -0.84 6.74 1.50
CA GLN A 19 -1.05 5.91 0.32
C GLN A 19 0.11 4.92 0.17
N VAL A 20 -0.20 3.66 -0.14
CA VAL A 20 0.82 2.64 -0.44
C VAL A 20 0.80 2.32 -1.93
N CYS A 21 1.91 2.58 -2.63
CA CYS A 21 2.07 2.36 -4.06
C CYS A 21 3.21 1.38 -4.33
N LYS A 22 3.11 0.59 -5.40
CA LYS A 22 4.21 -0.26 -5.85
C LYS A 22 5.04 0.51 -6.87
N GLU A 23 6.32 0.74 -6.56
CA GLU A 23 7.23 1.48 -7.43
C GLU A 23 8.43 0.60 -7.80
N LEU A 24 8.99 0.82 -9.00
CA LEU A 24 10.24 0.19 -9.43
C LEU A 24 11.39 1.09 -8.97
N HIS A 25 12.22 0.61 -8.04
CA HIS A 25 13.40 1.34 -7.59
C HIS A 25 14.65 0.50 -7.85
N GLY A 26 15.52 0.98 -8.74
CA GLY A 26 16.76 0.31 -9.11
C GLY A 26 16.50 -1.11 -9.64
N LEU A 27 17.01 -2.11 -8.92
CA LEU A 27 17.00 -3.53 -9.31
C LEU A 27 15.71 -4.29 -8.92
N GLY A 28 14.70 -3.64 -8.33
CA GLY A 28 13.52 -4.36 -7.84
C GLY A 28 12.26 -3.53 -7.67
N LYS A 29 11.14 -4.23 -7.45
CA LYS A 29 9.86 -3.62 -7.10
C LYS A 29 9.77 -3.47 -5.58
N VAL A 30 9.49 -2.26 -5.11
CA VAL A 30 9.32 -1.93 -3.69
C VAL A 30 7.93 -1.35 -3.45
N TRP A 31 7.49 -1.36 -2.20
CA TRP A 31 6.24 -0.76 -1.75
C TRP A 31 6.52 0.56 -1.05
N VAL A 32 6.12 1.66 -1.67
CA VAL A 32 6.37 3.02 -1.21
C VAL A 32 5.15 3.53 -0.45
N VAL A 33 5.39 4.14 0.71
CA VAL A 33 4.40 4.87 1.48
C VAL A 33 4.55 6.36 1.20
N ARG A 34 3.48 6.99 0.73
CA ARG A 34 3.38 8.43 0.49
C ARG A 34 2.37 9.05 1.45
N LYS A 35 2.60 10.28 1.90
CA LYS A 35 1.61 11.07 2.65
C LYS A 35 1.33 12.36 1.89
N ASN A 36 0.07 12.60 1.51
CA ASN A 36 -0.32 13.78 0.71
C ASN A 36 0.58 13.99 -0.52
N GLY A 37 0.86 12.91 -1.27
CA GLY A 37 1.73 12.93 -2.45
C GLY A 37 3.24 12.93 -2.18
N LYS A 38 3.69 13.20 -0.95
CA LYS A 38 5.11 13.21 -0.56
C LYS A 38 5.60 11.81 -0.19
N PHE A 39 6.77 11.43 -0.67
CA PHE A 39 7.46 10.21 -0.25
C PHE A 39 7.76 10.26 1.25
N ILE A 40 7.48 9.17 1.96
CA ILE A 40 7.83 9.03 3.37
C ILE A 40 8.85 7.91 3.57
N THR A 41 8.57 6.72 3.05
CA THR A 41 9.44 5.55 3.21
C THR A 41 9.10 4.46 2.19
N ALA A 42 9.94 3.43 2.08
CA ALA A 42 9.75 2.28 1.19
C ALA A 42 10.04 0.96 1.93
N PHE A 43 9.33 -0.09 1.53
CA PHE A 43 9.38 -1.42 2.10
C PHE A 43 9.53 -2.50 1.01
N LYS A 44 10.02 -3.67 1.39
CA LYS A 44 10.11 -4.81 0.47
C LYS A 44 8.73 -5.42 0.21
N THR A 45 7.86 -5.43 1.22
CA THR A 45 6.52 -6.03 1.14
C THR A 45 5.41 -5.03 1.45
N LYS A 46 4.22 -5.29 0.89
CA LYS A 46 3.01 -4.48 1.18
C LYS A 46 2.61 -4.57 2.65
N ASN A 47 2.85 -5.73 3.28
CA ASN A 47 2.45 -5.96 4.66
C ASN A 47 3.24 -5.09 5.64
N GLU A 48 4.55 -4.97 5.44
CA GLU A 48 5.40 -4.05 6.23
C GLU A 48 4.93 -2.60 6.11
N ALA A 49 4.57 -2.16 4.91
CA ALA A 49 4.04 -0.82 4.68
C ALA A 49 2.71 -0.58 5.44
N ASN A 50 1.80 -1.55 5.39
CA ASN A 50 0.51 -1.46 6.10
C ASN A 50 0.68 -1.47 7.62
N VAL A 51 1.54 -2.34 8.15
CA VAL A 51 1.84 -2.39 9.60
C VAL A 51 2.45 -1.07 10.06
N TRP A 52 3.35 -0.50 9.27
CA TRP A 52 3.98 0.78 9.58
C TRP A 52 2.96 1.92 9.62
N ILE A 53 2.00 1.97 8.69
CA ILE A 53 0.89 2.94 8.72
C ILE A 53 0.03 2.72 9.96
N TYR A 54 -0.35 1.47 10.26
CA TYR A 54 -1.17 1.14 11.42
C TYR A 54 -0.55 1.59 12.75
N ILE A 55 0.77 1.41 12.91
CA ILE A 55 1.49 1.87 14.11
C ILE A 55 1.50 3.39 14.22
N ARG A 56 1.55 4.13 13.10
CA ARG A 56 1.59 5.60 13.08
C ARG A 56 0.23 6.29 13.21
N GLU A 57 -0.86 5.60 12.89
CA GLU A 57 -2.22 6.12 13.05
C GLU A 57 -2.81 5.82 14.44
N LYS A 58 -2.13 5.00 15.26
CA LYS A 58 -2.37 4.86 16.71
C LYS A 58 -1.63 5.93 17.50
#